data_AF-A0A7Z7J0N1-F1
#
_entry.id   AF-A0A7Z7J0N1-F1
#
_cell.length_a   1.000
_cell.length_b   1.000
_cell.length_c   1.000
_cell.angle_alpha   90.00
_cell.angle_beta   90.00
_cell.angle_gamma   90.00
#
_symmetry.space_group_name_H-M   'P 1'
#
loop_
_entity.id
_entity.type
_entity.pdbx_description
1 polymer ?
#
loop_
_entity_poly.entity_id
_entity_poly.type
_entity_poly.pdbx_seq_one_letter_code
_entity_poly.pdbx_strand_id
1 'polypeptide(L)'
;MPGKKARESAVAKLQMALSTMSTPGMTPSSALTLVKTMVQDALDLIQEADPLKKRVAFIVLALQESTEIHVVALRGKEHERILIRDRPLYEWAMKQVHQLAQPGREAA
;
A
#
# COMPACT_ATOMS: atom_id res chain seq x y z
N MET A 1 9.80 23.85 -2.14
CA MET A 1 10.20 22.84 -1.14
C MET A 1 8.99 21.98 -0.73
N PRO A 2 8.72 20.85 -1.39
CA PRO A 2 7.56 20.00 -1.11
C PRO A 2 7.82 18.89 -0.05
N GLY A 3 9.09 18.50 0.19
CA GLY A 3 9.43 17.38 1.08
C GLY A 3 9.21 17.62 2.57
N LYS A 4 9.21 18.89 3.04
CA LYS A 4 8.97 19.22 4.45
C LYS A 4 7.52 18.93 4.87
N LYS A 5 6.55 19.29 4.02
CA LYS A 5 5.12 19.09 4.28
C LYS A 5 4.72 17.61 4.30
N ALA A 6 5.33 16.78 3.46
CA ALA A 6 5.11 15.33 3.45
C ALA A 6 5.68 14.65 4.71
N ARG A 7 6.86 15.10 5.18
CA ARG A 7 7.46 14.63 6.43
C ARG A 7 6.63 15.02 7.66
N GLU A 8 6.11 16.24 7.69
CA GLU A 8 5.21 16.73 8.75
C GLU A 8 3.88 15.94 8.78
N SER A 9 3.34 15.57 7.61
CA SER A 9 2.16 14.69 7.52
C SER A 9 2.41 13.28 8.07
N ALA A 10 3.56 12.68 7.78
CA ALA A 10 3.92 11.37 8.32
C ALA A 10 4.12 11.40 9.84
N VAL A 11 4.74 12.46 10.36
CA VAL A 11 4.90 12.69 11.80
C VAL A 11 3.54 12.88 12.48
N ALA A 12 2.63 13.64 11.86
CA ALA A 12 1.27 13.83 12.39
C ALA A 12 0.48 12.50 12.45
N LYS A 13 0.60 11.64 11.44
CA LYS A 13 -0.02 10.30 11.43
C LYS A 13 0.52 9.40 12.54
N LEU A 14 1.83 9.45 12.79
CA LEU A 14 2.49 8.71 13.87
C LEU A 14 2.09 9.23 15.25
N GLN A 15 1.93 10.55 15.42
CA GLN A 15 1.44 11.18 16.66
C GLN A 15 -0.04 10.88 16.91
N MET A 16 -0.86 10.80 15.86
CA MET A 16 -2.27 10.41 15.94
C MET A 16 -2.40 8.94 16.37
N ALA A 17 -1.58 8.05 15.81
CA ALA A 17 -1.49 6.65 16.22
C ALA A 17 -1.07 6.50 17.70
N LEU A 18 -0.16 7.35 18.18
CA LEU A 18 0.23 7.42 19.59
C LEU A 18 -0.94 7.86 20.50
N SER A 19 -1.75 8.81 20.02
CA SER A 19 -2.88 9.39 20.79
C SER A 19 -4.04 8.40 20.93
N THR A 20 -4.23 7.51 19.96
CA THR A 20 -5.23 6.42 20.02
C THR A 20 -4.86 5.29 20.98
N MET A 21 -3.61 5.23 21.48
CA MET A 21 -3.16 4.27 22.50
C MET A 21 -3.68 4.59 23.91
N SER A 22 -4.31 5.74 24.12
CA SER A 22 -4.86 6.15 25.42
C SER A 22 -6.27 5.60 25.69
N THR A 23 -6.81 4.76 24.80
CA THR A 23 -8.18 4.22 24.90
C THR A 23 -8.23 3.01 25.83
N PRO A 24 -9.07 2.99 26.89
CA PRO A 24 -9.13 1.87 27.82
C PRO A 24 -9.63 0.59 27.14
N GLY A 25 -8.83 -0.48 27.18
CA GLY A 25 -9.24 -1.82 26.73
C GLY A 25 -8.59 -2.34 25.44
N MET A 26 -7.81 -1.52 24.73
CA MET A 26 -6.94 -2.00 23.64
C MET A 26 -5.55 -2.24 24.22
N THR A 27 -5.05 -3.48 24.21
CA THR A 27 -3.66 -3.72 24.63
C THR A 27 -2.74 -3.04 23.60
N PRO A 28 -1.93 -2.04 24.00
CA PRO A 28 -1.14 -1.23 23.07
C PRO A 28 -0.20 -2.04 22.17
N SER A 29 0.11 -3.27 22.56
CA SER A 29 1.03 -4.16 21.87
C SER A 29 0.57 -4.61 20.49
N SER A 30 -0.70 -4.97 20.28
CA SER A 30 -1.13 -5.56 19.00
C SER A 30 -1.17 -4.52 17.87
N ALA A 31 -1.67 -3.32 18.16
CA ALA A 31 -1.66 -2.20 17.22
C ALA A 31 -0.23 -1.74 16.90
N LEU A 32 0.64 -1.65 17.91
CA LEU A 32 2.05 -1.33 17.71
C LEU A 32 2.80 -2.40 16.90
N THR A 33 2.48 -3.68 17.09
CA THR A 33 3.04 -4.77 16.29
C THR A 33 2.64 -4.64 14.83
N LEU A 34 1.36 -4.35 14.55
CA LEU A 34 0.88 -4.18 13.17
C LEU A 34 1.55 -2.98 12.47
N VAL A 35 1.65 -1.84 13.16
CA VAL A 35 2.37 -0.66 12.65
C VAL A 35 3.85 -0.97 12.41
N LYS A 36 4.50 -1.69 13.33
CA LYS A 36 5.89 -2.11 13.19
C LYS A 36 6.09 -3.00 11.96
N THR A 37 5.20 -3.95 11.72
CA THR A 37 5.26 -4.83 10.53
C THR A 37 5.12 -4.02 9.25
N MET A 38 4.13 -3.15 9.16
CA MET A 38 3.95 -2.30 7.96
C MET A 38 5.15 -1.38 7.70
N VAL A 39 5.76 -0.84 8.76
CA VAL A 39 6.97 -0.02 8.64
C VAL A 39 8.18 -0.85 8.23
N GLN A 40 8.31 -2.08 8.75
CA GLN A 40 9.37 -2.99 8.35
C GLN A 40 9.24 -3.39 6.87
N ASP A 41 8.03 -3.73 6.42
CA ASP A 41 7.76 -4.06 5.02
C ASP A 41 8.11 -2.89 4.08
N ALA A 42 7.80 -1.67 4.49
CA ALA A 42 8.18 -0.47 3.75
C ALA A 42 9.70 -0.23 3.73
N LEU A 43 10.40 -0.54 4.83
CA LEU A 43 11.87 -0.46 4.89
C LEU A 43 12.53 -1.51 4.01
N ASP A 44 12.02 -2.74 4.03
CA ASP A 44 12.52 -3.85 3.21
C ASP A 44 12.30 -3.56 1.72
N LEU A 45 11.16 -2.98 1.35
CA LEU A 45 10.88 -2.48 0.00
C LEU A 45 11.91 -1.42 -0.46
N ILE A 46 12.29 -0.51 0.43
CA ILE A 46 13.25 0.55 0.12
C ILE A 46 14.67 -0.03 -0.02
N GLN A 47 15.02 -1.01 0.81
CA GLN A 47 16.33 -1.66 0.87
C GLN A 47 16.52 -2.79 -0.15
N GLU A 48 15.45 -3.21 -0.85
CA GLU A 48 15.53 -4.23 -1.89
C GLU A 48 16.60 -3.86 -2.94
N ALA A 49 17.55 -4.78 -3.13
CA ALA A 49 18.71 -4.61 -3.98
C ALA A 49 18.41 -4.97 -5.44
N ASP A 50 17.47 -5.89 -5.67
CA ASP A 50 17.03 -6.25 -7.01
C ASP A 50 16.07 -5.18 -7.57
N PRO A 51 16.46 -4.43 -8.63
CA PRO A 51 15.64 -3.38 -9.20
C PRO A 51 14.27 -3.88 -9.69
N LEU A 52 14.21 -5.12 -10.17
CA LEU A 52 12.97 -5.72 -10.67
C LEU A 52 12.02 -6.03 -9.52
N LYS A 53 12.50 -6.67 -8.45
CA LYS A 53 11.67 -6.97 -7.26
C LYS A 53 11.15 -5.69 -6.61
N LYS A 54 12.03 -4.68 -6.48
CA LYS A 54 11.64 -3.37 -5.98
C LYS A 54 10.53 -2.74 -6.82
N ARG A 55 10.68 -2.76 -8.15
CA ARG A 55 9.68 -2.25 -9.09
C ARG A 55 8.35 -3.00 -8.98
N VAL A 56 8.38 -4.34 -8.93
CA VAL A 56 7.18 -5.17 -8.77
C VAL A 56 6.46 -4.82 -7.48
N ALA A 57 7.18 -4.73 -6.37
CA ALA A 57 6.58 -4.47 -5.07
C ALA A 57 6.00 -3.04 -4.97
N PHE A 58 6.60 -2.03 -5.64
CA PHE A 58 5.98 -0.71 -5.79
C PHE A 58 4.66 -0.73 -6.59
N ILE A 59 4.60 -1.54 -7.65
CA ILE A 59 3.38 -1.68 -8.46
C ILE A 59 2.26 -2.31 -7.64
N VAL A 60 2.57 -3.36 -6.87
CA VAL A 60 1.60 -4.02 -5.98
C VAL A 60 1.07 -3.03 -4.93
N LEU A 61 1.96 -2.25 -4.31
CA LEU A 61 1.57 -1.26 -3.33
C LEU A 61 0.67 -0.17 -3.93
N ALA A 62 0.98 0.29 -5.14
CA ALA A 62 0.14 1.25 -5.86
C ALA A 62 -1.26 0.69 -6.18
N LEU A 63 -1.37 -0.60 -6.52
CA LEU A 63 -2.67 -1.26 -6.71
C LEU A 63 -3.46 -1.36 -5.41
N GLN A 64 -2.80 -1.74 -4.31
CA GLN A 64 -3.44 -1.83 -2.99
C GLN A 64 -3.97 -0.46 -2.52
N GLU A 65 -3.17 0.61 -2.65
CA GLU A 65 -3.58 1.95 -2.19
C GLU A 65 -4.65 2.58 -3.10
N SER A 66 -4.72 2.18 -4.37
CA SER A 66 -5.69 2.73 -5.33
C SER A 66 -7.00 1.95 -5.42
N THR A 67 -7.09 0.77 -4.80
CA THR A 67 -8.26 -0.11 -4.89
C THR A 67 -8.78 -0.59 -3.55
N GLU A 68 -10.04 -0.98 -3.52
CA GLU A 68 -10.66 -1.70 -2.42
C GLU A 68 -11.45 -2.88 -2.91
N ILE A 69 -11.39 -3.97 -2.15
CA ILE A 69 -12.10 -5.20 -2.46
C ILE A 69 -13.27 -5.34 -1.50
N HIS A 70 -14.49 -5.43 -2.04
CA HIS A 70 -15.70 -5.72 -1.29
C HIS A 70 -16.28 -7.05 -1.74
N VAL A 71 -16.60 -7.93 -0.80
CA VAL A 71 -17.37 -9.13 -1.08
C VAL A 71 -18.85 -8.80 -0.86
N VAL A 72 -19.64 -8.93 -1.92
CA VAL A 72 -21.08 -8.65 -1.90
C VAL A 72 -21.83 -9.93 -2.23
N ALA A 73 -22.76 -10.34 -1.36
CA ALA A 73 -23.64 -11.46 -1.64
C ALA A 73 -24.78 -11.01 -2.58
N LEU A 74 -24.83 -11.59 -3.78
CA LEU A 74 -25.84 -11.31 -4.80
C LEU A 74 -26.51 -12.63 -5.18
N ARG A 75 -27.83 -12.74 -4.94
CA ARG A 75 -28.62 -13.96 -5.19
C ARG A 75 -28.04 -15.22 -4.51
N GLY A 76 -27.53 -15.07 -3.29
CA GLY A 76 -26.93 -16.16 -2.52
C GLY A 76 -25.54 -16.62 -3.00
N LYS A 77 -24.93 -15.90 -3.95
CA LYS A 77 -23.54 -16.13 -4.37
C LYS A 77 -22.67 -14.95 -3.97
N GLU A 78 -21.46 -15.22 -3.52
CA GLU A 78 -20.47 -14.18 -3.22
C GLU A 78 -19.90 -13.63 -4.52
N HIS A 79 -19.91 -12.30 -4.64
CA HIS A 79 -19.32 -11.57 -5.75
C HIS A 79 -18.30 -10.59 -5.22
N GLU A 80 -17.06 -10.72 -5.67
CA GLU A 80 -16.02 -9.76 -5.40
C GLU A 80 -16.19 -8.53 -6.30
N ARG A 81 -16.22 -7.34 -5.69
CA ARG A 81 -16.26 -6.05 -6.37
C ARG A 81 -15.02 -5.27 -6.01
N ILE A 82 -14.29 -4.84 -7.03
CA ILE A 82 -13.14 -3.95 -6.88
C ILE A 82 -13.60 -2.52 -7.09
N LEU A 83 -13.49 -1.69 -6.06
CA LEU A 83 -13.71 -0.25 -6.12
C LEU A 83 -12.37 0.44 -6.37
N ILE A 84 -12.27 1.27 -7.41
CA ILE A 84 -11.09 2.08 -7.67
C ILE A 84 -11.28 3.43 -6.97
N ARG A 85 -10.42 3.72 -5.98
CA ARG A 85 -10.45 4.97 -5.20
C ARG A 85 -9.57 6.06 -5.79
N ASP A 86 -8.45 5.68 -6.39
CA ASP A 86 -7.51 6.59 -7.06
C ASP A 86 -7.29 6.12 -8.50
N ARG A 87 -8.03 6.72 -9.43
CA ARG A 87 -8.01 6.34 -10.85
C ARG A 87 -6.66 6.59 -11.51
N PRO A 88 -6.01 7.76 -11.36
CA PRO A 88 -4.66 7.98 -11.89
C PRO A 88 -3.62 6.96 -11.40
N LEU A 89 -3.59 6.66 -10.09
CA LEU A 89 -2.63 5.72 -9.52
C LEU A 89 -2.89 4.29 -10.02
N TYR A 90 -4.15 3.90 -10.09
CA TYR A 90 -4.57 2.61 -10.64
C TYR A 90 -4.16 2.45 -12.12
N GLU A 91 -4.45 3.44 -12.96
CA GLU A 91 -4.10 3.42 -14.38
C GLU A 91 -2.58 3.34 -14.59
N TRP A 92 -1.81 4.08 -13.80
CA TRP A 92 -0.36 4.00 -13.81
C TRP A 92 0.12 2.60 -13.44
N ALA A 93 -0.39 2.03 -12.34
CA ALA A 93 0.04 0.72 -11.86
C ALA A 93 -0.29 -0.39 -12.87
N MET A 94 -1.51 -0.38 -13.43
CA MET A 94 -1.90 -1.33 -14.48
C MET A 94 -1.03 -1.22 -15.73
N LYS A 95 -0.66 0.00 -16.14
CA LYS A 95 0.29 0.20 -17.25
C LYS A 95 1.65 -0.44 -16.94
N GLN A 96 2.14 -0.33 -15.71
CA GLN A 96 3.38 -0.97 -15.31
C GLN A 96 3.28 -2.50 -15.31
N VAL A 97 2.18 -3.07 -14.83
CA VAL A 97 1.92 -4.53 -14.90
C VAL A 97 1.99 -5.02 -16.36
N HIS A 98 1.32 -4.33 -17.28
CA HIS A 98 1.35 -4.69 -18.69
C HIS A 98 2.73 -4.57 -19.33
N GLN A 99 3.56 -3.63 -18.86
CA GLN A 99 4.95 -3.50 -19.32
C GLN A 99 5.81 -4.67 -18.83
N LEU A 100 5.63 -5.13 -17.59
CA LEU A 100 6.32 -6.30 -17.04
C LEU A 100 5.89 -7.61 -17.74
N ALA A 101 4.62 -7.69 -18.16
CA ALA A 101 4.09 -8.86 -18.84
C ALA A 101 4.51 -8.97 -20.33
N GLN A 102 5.19 -7.96 -20.90
CA GLN A 102 5.69 -8.00 -22.27
C GLN A 102 7.08 -8.65 -22.33
N PRO A 103 7.23 -9.86 -22.89
CA PRO A 103 8.47 -10.65 -22.83
C PRO A 103 9.57 -10.18 -23.81
N GLY A 104 9.86 -8.86 -23.91
CA GLY A 104 10.85 -8.42 -24.91
C GLY A 104 11.35 -6.97 -24.85
N ARG A 105 11.16 -6.23 -23.76
CA ARG A 105 11.62 -4.83 -23.66
C ARG A 105 12.69 -4.53 -22.63
N GLU A 106 13.21 -5.53 -21.92
CA GLU A 106 14.25 -5.35 -20.91
C GLU A 106 15.68 -5.63 -21.43
N ALA A 107 15.84 -5.93 -22.73
CA ALA A 107 17.14 -6.23 -23.36
C ALA A 107 17.54 -5.27 -24.49
N ALA A 108 17.16 -3.99 -24.41
CA ALA A 108 17.60 -2.95 -25.33
C ALA A 108 18.03 -1.68 -24.59
#